data_AF-A0A2V2G6U6-F1
#
_entry.id   AF-A0A2V2G6U6-F1
#
_cell.length_a   1.000
_cell.length_b   1.000
_cell.length_c   1.000
_cell.angle_alpha   90.00
_cell.angle_beta   90.00
_cell.angle_gamma   90.00
#
_symmetry.space_group_name_H-M   'P 1'
#
loop_
_entity.id
_entity.type
_entity.pdbx_description
1 polymer ?
#
loop_
_entity_poly.entity_id
_entity_poly.type
_entity_poly.pdbx_seq_one_letter_code
_entity_poly.pdbx_strand_id
1 'polypeptide(L)'
;LSEVDSGVVEAAESMGAGTWQIIRKVLLPEAKPSLINNATVATITILGYSAMAGFTGGGGLGDIATRYGLYKFDTGTMWLVVVIIVVIVQIMQEIGIRIAKVTDNRMR
;
A
#
# COMPACT_ATOMS: atom_id res chain seq x y z
N LEU A 1 -14.32 0.88 1.66
CA LEU A 1 -15.75 1.21 1.90
C LEU A 1 -16.65 0.06 1.46
N SER A 2 -16.47 -0.51 0.27
CA SER A 2 -17.16 -1.75 -0.15
C SER A 2 -16.71 -3.03 0.58
N GLU A 3 -15.65 -2.97 1.40
CA GLU A 3 -15.18 -4.06 2.26
C GLU A 3 -15.80 -4.03 3.67
N VAL A 4 -16.58 -2.99 4.01
CA VAL A 4 -17.32 -2.97 5.26
C VAL A 4 -18.58 -3.81 5.07
N ASP A 5 -18.78 -4.79 5.96
CA ASP A 5 -19.93 -5.69 5.91
C ASP A 5 -21.21 -4.87 6.07
N SER A 6 -22.15 -5.03 5.14
CA SER A 6 -23.43 -4.34 5.15
C SER A 6 -24.22 -4.63 6.44
N GLY A 7 -24.00 -5.78 7.08
CA GLY A 7 -24.62 -6.15 8.34
C GLY A 7 -24.24 -5.25 9.52
N VAL A 8 -23.03 -4.66 9.52
CA VAL A 8 -22.62 -3.72 10.59
C VAL A 8 -23.30 -2.36 10.41
N VAL A 9 -23.56 -1.97 9.16
CA VAL A 9 -24.30 -0.76 8.81
C VAL A 9 -25.80 -0.93 9.13
N GLU A 10 -26.40 -2.05 8.74
CA GLU A 10 -27.81 -2.39 9.02
C GLU A 10 -28.09 -2.52 10.52
N ALA A 11 -27.14 -3.04 11.31
CA ALA A 11 -27.24 -3.07 12.77
C ALA A 11 -27.23 -1.66 13.37
N ALA A 12 -26.38 -0.76 12.87
CA ALA A 12 -26.32 0.63 13.33
C ALA A 12 -27.60 1.41 12.98
N GLU A 13 -28.18 1.18 11.80
CA GLU A 13 -29.47 1.74 11.41
C GLU A 13 -30.61 1.21 12.29
N SER A 14 -30.63 -0.09 12.57
CA SER A 14 -31.62 -0.73 13.45
C SER A 14 -31.56 -0.22 14.89
N MET A 15 -30.38 0.25 15.33
CA MET A 15 -30.19 0.91 16.63
C MET A 15 -30.62 2.40 16.64
N GLY A 16 -31.15 2.92 15.53
CA GLY A 16 -31.61 4.30 15.41
C GLY A 16 -30.47 5.32 15.23
N ALA A 17 -29.28 4.90 14.80
CA ALA A 17 -28.18 5.82 14.54
C ALA A 17 -28.49 6.69 13.30
N GLY A 18 -28.32 8.01 13.41
CA GLY A 18 -28.44 8.90 12.26
C GLY A 18 -27.31 8.69 11.24
N THR A 19 -27.54 9.03 9.97
CA THR A 19 -26.57 8.86 8.87
C THR A 19 -25.17 9.37 9.21
N TRP A 20 -25.08 10.51 9.90
CA TRP A 20 -23.79 11.10 10.25
C TRP A 20 -23.08 10.40 11.42
N GLN A 21 -23.84 9.73 12.29
CA GLN A 21 -23.29 8.86 13.33
C GLN A 21 -22.76 7.55 12.70
N ILE A 22 -23.48 6.97 11.74
CA ILE A 22 -23.04 5.76 11.03
C ILE A 22 -21.71 5.99 10.32
N ILE A 23 -21.58 7.09 9.56
CA ILE A 23 -20.34 7.38 8.83
C ILE A 23 -19.16 7.56 9.78
N ARG A 24 -19.31 8.36 10.84
CA ARG A 24 -18.19 8.68 11.73
C ARG A 24 -17.86 7.60 12.75
N LYS A 25 -18.86 6.87 13.25
CA LYS A 25 -18.68 5.91 14.35
C LYS A 25 -18.62 4.45 13.90
N VAL A 26 -19.09 4.15 12.70
CA VAL A 26 -19.15 2.76 12.20
C VAL A 26 -18.25 2.62 10.98
N LEU A 27 -18.59 3.29 9.87
CA LEU A 27 -17.85 3.13 8.60
C LEU A 27 -16.38 3.57 8.69
N LEU A 28 -16.10 4.73 9.29
CA LEU A 28 -14.72 5.23 9.40
C LEU A 28 -13.83 4.32 10.27
N PRO A 29 -14.19 3.96 11.51
CA PRO A 29 -13.39 3.03 12.32
C PRO A 29 -13.21 1.66 11.67
N GLU A 30 -14.24 1.15 11.00
CA GLU A 30 -14.21 -0.17 10.40
C GLU A 30 -13.39 -0.23 9.10
N ALA A 31 -13.39 0.84 8.30
CA ALA A 31 -12.58 0.94 7.09
C ALA A 31 -11.12 1.36 7.34
N LYS A 32 -10.74 1.77 8.56
CA LYS A 32 -9.37 2.24 8.86
C LYS A 32 -8.27 1.24 8.46
N PRO A 33 -8.34 -0.05 8.82
CA PRO A 33 -7.28 -1.00 8.49
C PRO A 33 -7.13 -1.17 6.98
N SER A 34 -8.25 -1.25 6.24
CA SER A 34 -8.20 -1.39 4.78
C SER A 34 -7.74 -0.12 4.08
N LEU A 35 -8.09 1.06 4.58
CA LEU A 35 -7.57 2.33 4.06
C LEU A 35 -6.04 2.41 4.19
N ILE A 36 -5.49 2.00 5.32
CA ILE A 36 -4.03 1.98 5.55
C ILE A 36 -3.35 0.98 4.61
N ASN A 37 -3.92 -0.21 4.45
CA ASN A 37 -3.37 -1.22 3.55
C ASN A 37 -3.38 -0.73 2.09
N ASN A 38 -4.50 -0.18 1.63
CA ASN A 38 -4.63 0.38 0.29
C ASN A 38 -3.70 1.59 0.06
N ALA A 39 -3.50 2.44 1.07
CA ALA A 39 -2.54 3.54 0.99
C ALA A 39 -1.09 3.05 0.88
N THR A 40 -0.76 1.97 1.59
CA THR A 40 0.56 1.31 1.49
C THR A 40 0.79 0.80 0.07
N VAL A 41 -0.17 0.08 -0.50
CA VAL A 41 -0.10 -0.42 -1.88
C VAL A 41 0.02 0.72 -2.88
N ALA A 42 -0.77 1.79 -2.73
CA ALA A 42 -0.66 2.97 -3.59
C ALA A 42 0.74 3.60 -3.54
N THR A 43 1.34 3.70 -2.35
CA THR A 43 2.69 4.23 -2.16
C THR A 43 3.75 3.35 -2.84
N ILE A 44 3.63 2.03 -2.73
CA ILE A 44 4.49 1.06 -3.42
C ILE A 44 4.35 1.19 -4.93
N THR A 45 3.13 1.36 -5.44
CA THR A 45 2.88 1.58 -6.87
C THR A 45 3.56 2.86 -7.38
N ILE A 46 3.49 3.95 -6.61
CA ILE A 46 4.19 5.21 -6.94
C ILE A 46 5.71 5.00 -6.97
N LEU A 47 6.27 4.23 -6.04
CA LEU A 47 7.69 3.85 -6.06
C LEU A 47 8.03 3.08 -7.34
N GLY A 48 7.18 2.14 -7.76
CA GLY A 48 7.31 1.43 -9.03
C GLY A 48 7.32 2.37 -10.25
N TYR A 49 6.43 3.37 -10.27
CA TYR A 49 6.44 4.39 -11.33
C TYR A 49 7.69 5.27 -11.30
N SER A 50 8.23 5.58 -10.12
CA SER A 50 9.51 6.28 -10.01
C SER A 50 10.67 5.46 -10.59
N ALA A 51 10.67 4.14 -10.38
CA ALA A 51 11.66 3.26 -11.02
C ALA A 51 11.54 3.27 -12.55
N MET A 52 10.31 3.27 -13.09
CA MET A 52 10.10 3.45 -14.54
C MET A 52 10.54 4.84 -15.03
N ALA A 53 10.36 5.90 -14.24
CA ALA A 53 10.84 7.24 -14.58
C ALA A 53 12.38 7.30 -14.66
N GLY A 54 13.08 6.42 -13.92
CA GLY A 54 14.52 6.24 -14.04
C GLY A 54 14.97 5.80 -15.44
N PHE A 55 14.18 4.95 -16.11
CA PHE A 55 14.42 4.56 -17.51
C PHE A 55 14.34 5.76 -18.47
N THR A 56 13.44 6.71 -18.22
CA THR A 56 13.28 7.93 -19.05
C THR A 56 14.26 9.06 -18.68
N GLY A 57 15.30 8.79 -17.89
CA GLY A 57 16.33 9.77 -17.52
C GLY A 57 16.07 10.52 -16.20
N GLY A 58 15.09 10.10 -15.40
CA GLY A 58 14.80 10.66 -14.08
C GLY A 58 15.79 10.25 -12.96
N GLY A 59 16.75 9.36 -13.26
CA GLY A 59 17.74 8.87 -12.30
C GLY A 59 17.24 7.77 -11.36
N GLY A 60 18.01 7.47 -10.31
CA GLY A 60 17.65 6.48 -9.28
C GLY A 60 17.89 5.01 -9.66
N LEU A 61 17.27 4.07 -8.93
CA LEU A 61 17.50 2.63 -9.08
C LEU A 61 17.12 2.12 -10.49
N GLY A 62 16.12 2.73 -11.14
CA GLY A 62 15.70 2.41 -12.50
C GLY A 62 16.72 2.79 -13.58
N ASP A 63 17.45 3.90 -13.39
CA ASP A 63 18.54 4.31 -14.30
C ASP A 63 19.72 3.33 -14.19
N ILE A 64 20.07 2.89 -12.98
CA ILE A 64 21.13 1.90 -12.76
C ILE A 64 20.76 0.56 -13.41
N ALA A 65 19.53 0.08 -13.19
CA ALA A 65 19.05 -1.15 -13.82
C ALA A 65 19.11 -1.08 -15.36
N THR A 66 18.73 0.06 -15.94
CA THR A 66 18.75 0.25 -17.40
C THR A 66 20.17 0.32 -17.94
N ARG A 67 21.05 1.12 -17.30
CA ARG A 67 22.44 1.30 -17.72
C ARG A 67 23.27 0.02 -17.65
N TYR A 68 23.16 -0.73 -16.55
CA TYR A 68 23.96 -1.93 -16.36
C TYR A 68 23.31 -3.18 -16.97
N GLY A 69 21.98 -3.26 -16.91
CA GLY A 69 21.25 -4.40 -17.44
C GLY A 69 21.11 -4.37 -18.97
N LEU A 70 20.69 -3.23 -19.54
CA LEU A 70 20.37 -3.13 -20.96
C LEU A 70 21.58 -2.80 -21.83
N TYR A 71 22.45 -1.87 -21.38
CA TYR A 71 23.57 -1.39 -22.19
C TYR A 71 24.87 -2.17 -21.96
N LYS A 72 25.09 -2.73 -20.76
CA LYS A 72 26.28 -3.52 -20.44
C LYS A 72 26.04 -5.02 -20.41
N PHE A 73 24.79 -5.48 -20.52
CA PHE A 73 24.39 -6.89 -20.35
C PHE A 73 24.96 -7.53 -19.07
N ASP A 74 25.23 -6.72 -18.05
CA ASP A 74 25.75 -7.19 -16.77
C ASP A 74 24.58 -7.73 -15.95
N THR A 75 24.34 -9.03 -16.15
CA THR A 75 23.24 -9.76 -15.50
C THR A 75 23.43 -9.79 -13.97
N GLY A 76 24.67 -9.78 -13.48
CA GLY A 76 24.96 -9.76 -12.05
C GLY A 76 24.47 -8.47 -11.38
N THR A 77 24.83 -7.32 -11.96
CA THR A 77 24.38 -6.01 -11.47
C THR A 77 22.86 -5.83 -11.63
N MET A 78 22.27 -6.35 -12.71
CA MET A 78 20.81 -6.31 -12.91
C MET A 78 20.06 -7.04 -11.78
N TRP A 79 20.47 -8.28 -11.44
CA TRP A 79 19.86 -9.03 -10.35
C TRP A 79 20.02 -8.36 -9.00
N LEU A 80 21.19 -7.77 -8.73
CA LEU A 80 21.43 -7.03 -7.50
C LEU A 80 20.43 -5.87 -7.32
N VAL A 81 20.18 -5.08 -8.37
CA VAL A 81 19.21 -3.98 -8.31
C VAL A 81 17.78 -4.50 -8.10
N VAL A 82 17.39 -5.59 -8.78
CA VAL A 82 16.07 -6.22 -8.59
C VAL A 82 15.88 -6.65 -7.13
N VAL A 83 16.87 -7.35 -6.55
CA VAL A 83 16.81 -7.80 -5.16
C VAL A 83 16.68 -6.60 -4.21
N ILE A 84 17.43 -5.51 -4.44
CA ILE A 84 17.33 -4.30 -3.62
C ILE A 84 15.92 -3.70 -3.67
N ILE A 85 15.32 -3.56 -4.86
CA ILE A 85 13.95 -3.04 -5.00
C ILE A 85 12.95 -3.94 -4.28
N VAL A 86 13.06 -5.26 -4.46
CA VAL A 86 12.19 -6.23 -3.78
C VAL A 86 12.30 -6.11 -2.26
N VAL A 87 13.51 -6.00 -1.71
CA VAL A 87 13.72 -5.84 -0.27
C VAL A 87 13.08 -4.54 0.25
N ILE A 88 13.24 -3.43 -0.48
CA ILE A 88 12.62 -2.14 -0.11
C ILE A 88 11.09 -2.27 -0.10
N VAL A 89 10.51 -2.87 -1.15
CA VAL A 89 9.06 -3.08 -1.25
C VAL A 89 8.56 -3.97 -0.11
N GLN A 90 9.28 -5.05 0.22
CA GLN A 90 8.92 -5.94 1.33
C GLN A 90 8.93 -5.19 2.67
N ILE A 91 9.95 -4.37 2.94
CA ILE A 91 10.01 -3.55 4.16
C ILE A 91 8.81 -2.59 4.23
N MET A 92 8.49 -1.91 3.13
CA MET A 92 7.33 -1.02 3.08
C MET A 92 6.00 -1.77 3.30
N GLN A 93 5.87 -2.96 2.72
CA GLN A 93 4.69 -3.81 2.86
C GLN A 93 4.52 -4.27 4.32
N GLU A 94 5.59 -4.76 4.96
CA GLU A 94 5.55 -5.19 6.36
C GLU A 94 5.18 -4.03 7.29
N ILE A 95 5.76 -2.85 7.07
CA ILE A 95 5.43 -1.65 7.85
C ILE A 95 3.93 -1.31 7.68
N GLY A 96 3.43 -1.27 6.44
CA GLY A 96 2.03 -0.96 6.18
C GLY A 96 1.06 -1.96 6.81
N ILE A 97 1.34 -3.25 6.70
CA ILE A 97 0.55 -4.30 7.34
C ILE A 97 0.60 -4.18 8.86
N ARG A 98 1.77 -3.89 9.43
CA ARG A 98 1.93 -3.74 10.88
C ARG A 98 1.15 -2.54 11.42
N ILE A 99 1.17 -1.41 10.72
CA ILE A 99 0.38 -0.23 11.06
C ILE A 99 -1.13 -0.52 10.94
N ALA A 100 -1.54 -1.21 9.87
CA ALA A 100 -2.94 -1.60 9.69
C ALA A 100 -3.43 -2.49 10.83
N LYS A 101 -2.63 -3.48 11.25
CA LYS A 101 -2.93 -4.37 12.38
C LYS A 101 -3.02 -3.65 13.72
N VAL A 102 -2.12 -2.69 13.98
CA VAL A 102 -2.15 -1.90 15.24
C VAL A 102 -3.38 -0.97 15.28
N THR A 103 -3.84 -0.51 14.13
CA THR A 103 -5.02 0.37 14.03
C THR A 103 -6.34 -0.42 14.03
N ASP A 104 -6.29 -1.74 13.86
CA ASP A 104 -7.46 -2.60 13.88
C ASP A 104 -7.99 -2.78 15.30
N ASN A 105 -9.01 -2.00 15.63
CA ASN A 105 -9.71 -2.08 16.91
C ASN A 105 -10.78 -3.19 16.94
N ARG A 106 -10.89 -4.06 15.92
CA ARG A 106 -11.85 -5.17 15.91
C ARG A 106 -11.64 -6.19 17.05
N MET A 107 -10.53 -6.11 17.79
CA MET A 107 -10.23 -6.99 18.93
C MET A 107 -10.32 -6.33 20.32
N ARG A 108 -10.94 -5.14 20.45
CA ARG A 108 -11.22 -4.51 21.76
C ARG A 108 -12.70 -4.29 21.99
#